data_AF-A0A4Q4V2A9-F1
#
_entry.id   AF-A0A4Q4V2A9-F1
#
_cell.length_a   1.000
_cell.length_b   1.000
_cell.length_c   1.000
_cell.angle_alpha   90.00
_cell.angle_beta   90.00
_cell.angle_gamma   90.00
#
_symmetry.space_group_name_H-M   'P 1'
#
loop_
_entity.id
_entity.type
_entity.pdbx_description
1 polymer ?
#
loop_
_entity_poly.entity_id
_entity_poly.type
_entity_poly.pdbx_seq_one_letter_code
_entity_poly.pdbx_strand_id
1 'polypeptide(L)'
;MSVEDGLDSSQGPESLIISTDEKSGDYGLSDADYKEKTLKILAACKAGNIDDLKGLAVSKGGFLTDANRAHAWPILLGSVNPGGSTDLDGKADHAPGSELRPDESKAEEGWRNLPRHRDEEQVKLDVDRSFVYYPNDNTQAELDSKKAELSDLITEVLRRLPYLCYFQGYHDICQVFLLVLPTPLRAAAVARLSSLRIRDFMLPNLRPAVAQLRLIPDILGAADQELCAHLSRTEPYFALSDTLTMFAHNVQRLGDIARLFDALLAREPAFPLYVFAQMALRRRTDLLAHDEPDMLHFALSKLPQDQTVALDGPDGLDAVVEGAARLAEAHPPESLRAWRHVSGASVLKTARDVGVCARQSLDDGRRFFDAQLRELQWADRCDALRKYDTWPNRVAALTVLVGVAAALYMRRGGGFGALLQH
;
A
#
# COMPACT_ATOMS: atom_id res chain seq x y z
N MET A 1 16.77 62.98 -27.73
CA MET A 1 17.71 61.85 -27.63
C MET A 1 17.49 61.25 -26.25
N SER A 2 16.37 60.53 -26.08
CA SER A 2 16.21 59.07 -26.32
C SER A 2 16.59 58.30 -25.04
N VAL A 3 15.63 57.83 -24.21
CA VAL A 3 14.92 56.51 -24.29
C VAL A 3 15.86 55.43 -23.71
N GLU A 4 15.57 54.52 -22.75
CA GLU A 4 14.41 53.76 -22.22
C GLU A 4 14.85 53.17 -20.85
N ASP A 5 14.02 53.13 -19.78
CA ASP A 5 13.20 52.00 -19.29
C ASP A 5 13.85 50.60 -19.16
N GLY A 6 13.64 49.96 -18.00
CA GLY A 6 14.00 48.55 -17.77
C GLY A 6 13.94 48.10 -16.31
N LEU A 7 12.72 47.89 -15.78
CA LEU A 7 12.45 46.97 -14.68
C LEU A 7 12.83 45.54 -15.11
N ASP A 8 13.53 44.79 -14.25
CA ASP A 8 13.16 43.39 -14.03
C ASP A 8 13.44 42.95 -12.59
N SER A 9 12.35 42.55 -11.96
CA SER A 9 12.23 41.99 -10.63
C SER A 9 11.97 40.50 -10.81
N SER A 10 12.99 39.67 -10.61
CA SER A 10 12.83 38.21 -10.61
C SER A 10 13.81 37.52 -9.66
N GLN A 11 13.73 37.84 -8.37
CA GLN A 11 14.22 36.93 -7.33
C GLN A 11 13.11 35.92 -6.99
N GLY A 12 13.05 34.84 -7.76
CA GLY A 12 12.34 33.62 -7.37
C GLY A 12 13.11 32.86 -6.28
N PRO A 13 12.49 31.92 -5.56
CA PRO A 13 13.15 31.21 -4.47
C PRO A 13 14.06 30.12 -5.04
N GLU A 14 15.32 30.46 -5.29
CA GLU A 14 16.38 29.47 -5.48
C GLU A 14 16.88 28.94 -4.12
N SER A 15 17.11 27.63 -4.11
CA SER A 15 17.98 26.88 -3.19
C SER A 15 17.39 26.38 -1.86
N LEU A 16 16.59 25.32 -1.94
CA LEU A 16 16.76 24.20 -1.01
C LEU A 16 18.11 23.55 -1.35
N ILE A 17 19.16 23.93 -0.65
CA ILE A 17 20.49 23.32 -0.78
C ILE A 17 20.39 21.91 -0.18
N ILE A 18 20.17 20.92 -1.06
CA ILE A 18 20.24 19.51 -0.71
C ILE A 18 21.72 19.11 -0.72
N SER A 19 22.17 18.54 0.40
CA SER A 19 23.53 18.01 0.59
C SER A 19 23.92 17.06 -0.53
N THR A 20 25.09 17.29 -1.15
CA THR A 20 25.63 16.57 -2.31
C THR A 20 26.26 15.20 -2.00
N ASP A 21 25.98 14.62 -0.84
CA ASP A 21 26.54 13.32 -0.42
C ASP A 21 25.57 12.14 -0.66
N GLU A 22 24.75 12.21 -1.71
CA GLU A 22 23.96 11.05 -2.13
C GLU A 22 24.87 10.05 -2.88
N LYS A 23 25.12 8.89 -2.25
CA LYS A 23 25.70 7.71 -2.92
C LYS A 23 24.79 7.34 -4.10
N SER A 24 25.16 7.77 -5.31
CA SER A 24 24.54 7.35 -6.55
C SER A 24 24.51 5.83 -6.61
N GLY A 25 23.32 5.22 -6.73
CA GLY A 25 23.24 3.81 -7.08
C GLY A 25 23.93 3.58 -8.42
N ASP A 26 24.85 2.62 -8.50
CA ASP A 26 25.41 2.18 -9.78
C ASP A 26 24.35 1.34 -10.50
N TYR A 27 23.49 2.01 -11.26
CA TYR A 27 22.47 1.36 -12.07
C TYR A 27 23.03 0.87 -13.42
N GLY A 28 24.35 0.86 -13.63
CA GLY A 28 24.97 0.49 -14.91
C GLY A 28 24.48 1.35 -16.07
N LEU A 29 24.29 2.65 -15.82
CA LEU A 29 23.99 3.68 -16.83
C LEU A 29 25.28 4.43 -17.17
N SER A 30 25.43 4.88 -18.42
CA SER A 30 26.51 5.82 -18.75
C SER A 30 26.24 7.19 -18.11
N ASP A 31 27.30 7.98 -17.88
CA ASP A 31 27.15 9.35 -17.36
C ASP A 31 26.23 10.22 -18.24
N ALA A 32 26.24 9.99 -19.55
CA ALA A 32 25.38 10.69 -20.50
C ALA A 32 23.91 10.28 -20.31
N ASP A 33 23.61 8.97 -20.26
CA ASP A 33 22.26 8.46 -20.04
C ASP A 33 21.70 8.88 -18.68
N TYR A 34 22.55 8.88 -17.65
CA TYR A 34 22.20 9.30 -16.31
C TYR A 34 21.76 10.77 -16.27
N LYS A 35 22.55 11.66 -16.89
CA LYS A 35 22.23 13.09 -17.00
C LYS A 35 20.97 13.33 -17.83
N GLU A 36 20.85 12.66 -18.98
CA GLU A 36 19.68 12.77 -19.84
C GLU A 36 18.41 12.34 -19.10
N LYS A 37 18.46 11.19 -18.40
CA LYS A 37 17.33 10.69 -17.63
C LYS A 37 16.96 11.63 -16.49
N THR A 38 17.94 12.17 -15.76
CA THR A 38 17.70 13.18 -14.71
C THR A 38 16.96 14.39 -15.27
N LEU A 39 17.38 14.92 -16.43
CA LEU A 39 16.69 16.03 -17.08
C LEU A 39 15.24 15.69 -17.46
N LYS A 40 14.99 14.48 -17.97
CA LYS A 40 13.62 14.02 -18.30
C LYS A 40 12.75 13.91 -17.05
N ILE A 41 13.29 13.40 -15.93
CA ILE A 41 12.57 13.31 -14.65
C ILE A 41 12.18 14.71 -14.18
N LEU A 42 13.14 15.64 -14.10
CA LEU A 42 12.87 17.00 -13.64
C LEU A 42 11.90 17.74 -14.55
N ALA A 43 11.98 17.55 -15.87
CA ALA A 43 11.01 18.11 -16.82
C ALA A 43 9.60 17.57 -16.59
N ALA A 44 9.44 16.26 -16.41
CA ALA A 44 8.16 15.63 -16.10
C ALA A 44 7.59 16.11 -14.76
N CYS A 45 8.43 16.22 -13.72
CA CYS A 45 8.05 16.79 -12.42
C CYS A 45 7.57 18.25 -12.56
N LYS A 46 8.32 19.09 -13.28
CA LYS A 46 7.95 20.50 -13.50
C LYS A 46 6.63 20.64 -14.25
N ALA A 47 6.34 19.74 -15.19
CA ALA A 47 5.09 19.71 -15.92
C ALA A 47 3.93 19.05 -15.15
N GLY A 48 4.21 18.38 -14.02
CA GLY A 48 3.23 17.52 -13.33
C GLY A 48 2.75 16.35 -14.21
N ASN A 49 3.56 15.92 -15.18
CA ASN A 49 3.17 14.88 -16.13
C ASN A 49 3.34 13.48 -15.52
N ILE A 50 2.26 12.98 -14.92
CA ILE A 50 2.23 11.67 -14.29
C ILE A 50 2.54 10.55 -15.30
N ASP A 51 2.08 10.62 -16.56
CA ASP A 51 2.33 9.54 -17.52
C ASP A 51 3.82 9.41 -17.90
N ASP A 52 4.53 10.53 -18.04
CA ASP A 52 5.99 10.50 -18.24
C ASP A 52 6.69 9.94 -17.01
N LEU A 53 6.28 10.34 -15.80
CA LEU A 53 6.83 9.81 -14.55
C LEU A 53 6.60 8.29 -14.42
N LYS A 54 5.47 7.77 -14.91
CA LYS A 54 5.18 6.33 -14.95
C LYS A 54 6.17 5.56 -15.81
N GLY A 55 6.46 6.06 -17.01
CA GLY A 55 7.46 5.45 -17.89
C GLY A 55 8.86 5.49 -17.28
N LEU A 56 9.24 6.65 -16.74
CA LEU A 56 10.56 6.86 -16.13
C LEU A 56 10.78 5.99 -14.89
N ALA A 57 9.76 5.85 -14.03
CA ALA A 57 9.79 5.02 -12.84
C ALA A 57 9.95 3.51 -13.15
N VAL A 58 9.37 3.01 -14.24
CA VAL A 58 9.51 1.61 -14.64
C VAL A 58 10.86 1.37 -15.32
N SER A 59 11.35 2.33 -16.10
CA SER A 59 12.62 2.22 -16.82
C SER A 59 13.84 2.04 -15.89
N LYS A 60 14.91 1.43 -16.42
CA LYS A 60 16.16 1.09 -15.73
C LYS A 60 16.66 2.17 -14.76
N GLY A 61 16.85 1.84 -13.49
CA GLY A 61 17.29 2.77 -12.44
C GLY A 61 16.22 3.71 -11.87
N GLY A 62 14.97 3.67 -12.35
CA GLY A 62 13.85 4.42 -11.76
C GLY A 62 14.11 5.93 -11.72
N PHE A 63 13.94 6.56 -10.56
CA PHE A 63 14.22 7.99 -10.39
C PHE A 63 15.67 8.34 -10.05
N LEU A 64 16.56 7.33 -9.98
CA LEU A 64 18.00 7.45 -9.76
C LEU A 64 18.40 7.88 -8.34
N THR A 65 17.93 9.04 -7.88
CA THR A 65 18.40 9.73 -6.66
C THR A 65 17.26 10.11 -5.73
N ASP A 66 17.56 10.32 -4.45
CA ASP A 66 16.57 10.75 -3.47
C ASP A 66 16.16 12.21 -3.73
N ALA A 67 17.07 13.05 -4.21
CA ALA A 67 16.74 14.38 -4.73
C ALA A 67 15.67 14.36 -5.83
N ASN A 68 15.76 13.43 -6.80
CA ASN A 68 14.74 13.29 -7.84
C ASN A 68 13.42 12.74 -7.26
N ARG A 69 13.49 11.80 -6.30
CA ARG A 69 12.31 11.24 -5.60
C ARG A 69 11.57 12.29 -4.79
N ALA A 70 12.29 13.21 -4.15
CA ALA A 70 11.72 14.35 -3.44
C ALA A 70 10.87 15.26 -4.34
N HIS A 71 11.12 15.28 -5.66
CA HIS A 71 10.24 15.93 -6.63
C HIS A 71 9.13 15.01 -7.15
N ALA A 72 9.46 13.77 -7.49
CA ALA A 72 8.55 12.86 -8.21
C ALA A 72 7.49 12.19 -7.30
N TRP A 73 7.90 11.66 -6.14
CA TRP A 73 6.99 10.93 -5.24
C TRP A 73 5.81 11.78 -4.75
N PRO A 74 5.99 13.06 -4.36
CA PRO A 74 4.86 13.90 -3.98
C PRO A 74 3.84 14.10 -5.10
N ILE A 75 4.29 14.18 -6.36
CA ILE A 75 3.39 14.32 -7.52
C ILE A 75 2.60 13.04 -7.74
N LEU A 76 3.27 11.88 -7.68
CA LEU A 76 2.62 10.57 -7.84
C LEU A 76 1.60 10.28 -6.73
N LEU A 77 1.89 10.72 -5.51
CA LEU A 77 0.99 10.61 -4.37
C LEU A 77 -0.09 11.69 -4.40
N GLY A 78 0.17 12.85 -5.01
CA GLY A 78 -0.68 14.05 -4.95
C GLY A 78 -0.56 14.81 -3.64
N SER A 79 0.58 14.74 -2.95
CA SER A 79 0.77 15.31 -1.60
C SER A 79 1.19 16.77 -1.54
N VAL A 80 1.45 17.37 -2.69
CA VAL A 80 1.82 18.79 -2.82
C VAL A 80 0.85 19.45 -3.79
N ASN A 81 0.18 20.50 -3.34
CA ASN A 81 -0.69 21.30 -4.19
C ASN A 81 0.13 22.25 -5.08
N PRO A 82 -0.42 22.74 -6.21
CA PRO A 82 0.27 23.68 -7.09
C PRO A 82 0.74 24.99 -6.42
N GLY A 83 0.22 25.30 -5.22
CA GLY A 83 0.64 26.45 -4.39
C GLY A 83 1.70 26.11 -3.32
N GLY A 84 2.27 24.92 -3.32
CA GLY A 84 3.30 24.49 -2.37
C GLY A 84 2.80 24.07 -0.98
N SER A 85 1.49 24.18 -0.70
CA SER A 85 0.90 23.69 0.56
C SER A 85 0.65 22.19 0.51
N THR A 86 0.87 21.50 1.63
CA THR A 86 0.56 20.08 1.76
C THR A 86 -0.90 19.88 2.16
N ASP A 87 -1.47 18.71 1.83
CA ASP A 87 -2.86 18.39 2.18
C ASP A 87 -3.10 18.29 3.70
N LEU A 88 -2.04 18.19 4.50
CA LEU A 88 -2.12 18.13 5.96
C LEU A 88 -2.11 19.51 6.63
N ASP A 89 -1.74 20.55 5.90
CA ASP A 89 -1.67 21.92 6.45
C ASP A 89 -3.06 22.52 6.70
N GLY A 90 -4.11 21.83 6.24
CA GLY A 90 -5.50 22.19 6.47
C GLY A 90 -5.93 23.39 5.62
N LYS A 91 -7.04 23.25 4.91
CA LYS A 91 -7.89 24.41 4.64
C LYS A 91 -8.47 24.83 5.99
N ALA A 92 -7.77 25.70 6.71
CA ALA A 92 -8.51 26.68 7.50
C ALA A 92 -9.30 27.51 6.47
N ASP A 93 -10.62 27.55 6.60
CA ASP A 93 -11.47 28.50 5.88
C ASP A 93 -11.07 29.92 6.28
N HIS A 94 -9.98 30.42 5.71
CA HIS A 94 -9.57 31.80 5.81
C HIS A 94 -9.89 32.46 4.47
N ALA A 95 -10.81 33.42 4.56
CA ALA A 95 -11.15 34.34 3.49
C ALA A 95 -9.88 34.88 2.80
N PRO A 96 -9.93 35.13 1.47
CA PRO A 96 -8.76 35.58 0.73
C PRO A 96 -8.35 36.97 1.23
N GLY A 97 -7.20 37.07 1.90
CA GLY A 97 -6.68 38.38 2.34
C GLY A 97 -5.62 38.41 3.43
N SER A 98 -4.86 37.34 3.71
CA SER A 98 -3.73 37.44 4.63
C SER A 98 -2.49 36.73 4.10
N GLU A 99 -1.58 37.54 3.55
CA GLU A 99 -0.19 37.16 3.27
C GLU A 99 0.56 37.04 4.60
N LEU A 100 0.46 35.90 5.27
CA LEU A 100 1.34 35.56 6.38
C LEU A 100 1.94 34.18 6.11
N ARG A 101 3.27 34.16 5.94
CA ARG A 101 4.09 32.95 5.81
C ARG A 101 3.75 32.00 6.97
N PRO A 102 3.51 30.70 6.73
CA PRO A 102 3.35 29.75 7.82
C PRO A 102 4.64 29.71 8.64
N ASP A 103 4.52 30.00 9.92
CA ASP A 103 5.56 29.76 10.90
C ASP A 103 5.64 28.24 11.13
N GLU A 104 6.70 27.60 10.63
CA GLU A 104 6.93 26.14 10.69
C GLU A 104 6.83 25.60 12.12
N SER A 105 7.11 26.43 13.14
CA SER A 105 7.01 26.05 14.55
C SER A 105 5.57 25.78 15.04
N LYS A 106 4.55 26.40 14.43
CA LYS A 106 3.14 26.21 14.84
C LYS A 106 2.51 24.95 14.27
N ALA A 107 2.99 24.45 13.14
CA ALA A 107 2.48 23.21 12.53
C ALA A 107 2.91 21.97 13.34
N GLU A 108 4.13 21.99 13.89
CA GLU A 108 4.68 20.92 14.73
C GLU A 108 3.99 20.80 16.11
N GLU A 109 3.49 21.91 16.67
CA GLU A 109 2.65 21.87 17.87
C GLU A 109 1.22 21.38 17.57
N GLY A 110 0.76 21.52 16.32
CA GLY A 110 -0.62 21.24 15.93
C GLY A 110 -1.03 19.78 16.14
N TRP A 111 -0.24 18.82 15.63
CA TRP A 111 -0.60 17.41 15.71
C TRP A 111 -0.37 16.80 17.11
N ARG A 112 0.60 17.32 17.86
CA ARG A 112 0.91 16.87 19.23
C ARG A 112 -0.25 17.14 20.19
N ASN A 113 -1.05 18.16 19.91
CA ASN A 113 -2.27 18.51 20.64
C ASN A 113 -3.51 17.69 20.24
N LEU A 114 -3.46 16.92 19.14
CA LEU A 114 -4.55 16.04 18.75
C LEU A 114 -4.70 14.87 19.74
N PRO A 115 -5.93 14.32 19.89
CA PRO A 115 -6.15 13.16 20.74
C PRO A 115 -5.21 12.00 20.41
N ARG A 116 -4.77 11.30 21.47
CA ARG A 116 -3.92 10.12 21.35
C ARG A 116 -4.58 9.06 20.46
N HIS A 117 -3.82 8.50 19.52
CA HIS A 117 -4.29 7.38 18.71
C HIS A 117 -4.23 6.07 19.51
N ARG A 118 -5.19 5.17 19.27
CA ARG A 118 -5.32 3.89 20.01
C ARG A 118 -4.12 2.95 19.82
N ASP A 119 -3.42 3.07 18.70
CA ASP A 119 -2.35 2.15 18.31
C ASP A 119 -0.93 2.66 18.65
N GLU A 120 -0.78 3.80 19.34
CA GLU A 120 0.55 4.41 19.62
C GLU A 120 1.49 3.50 20.43
N GLU A 121 0.98 2.65 21.31
CA GLU A 121 1.81 1.68 22.02
C GLU A 121 2.40 0.62 21.09
N GLN A 122 1.61 0.17 20.09
CA GLN A 122 2.10 -0.76 19.08
C GLN A 122 3.15 -0.10 18.18
N VAL A 123 2.93 1.17 17.80
CA VAL A 123 3.91 1.97 17.05
C VAL A 123 5.25 1.99 17.79
N LYS A 124 5.24 2.29 19.08
CA LYS A 124 6.46 2.33 19.90
C LYS A 124 7.21 1.00 19.86
N LEU A 125 6.52 -0.12 20.13
CA LEU A 125 7.12 -1.46 20.14
C LEU A 125 7.75 -1.85 18.79
N ASP A 126 7.13 -1.44 17.69
CA ASP A 126 7.61 -1.74 16.34
C ASP A 126 8.77 -0.81 15.91
N VAL A 127 8.71 0.47 16.27
CA VAL A 127 9.79 1.43 16.02
C VAL A 127 11.07 1.05 16.79
N ASP A 128 10.94 0.55 18.02
CA ASP A 128 12.07 0.06 18.82
C ASP A 128 12.85 -1.05 18.08
N ARG A 129 12.18 -1.81 17.22
CA ARG A 129 12.74 -2.89 16.38
C ARG A 129 13.12 -2.45 14.96
N SER A 130 12.99 -1.16 14.62
CA SER A 130 13.30 -0.63 13.28
C SER A 130 14.79 -0.34 13.06
N PHE A 131 15.15 -0.01 11.82
CA PHE A 131 16.52 0.28 11.36
C PHE A 131 17.52 -0.87 11.52
N VAL A 132 17.06 -2.12 11.33
CA VAL A 132 17.91 -3.32 11.43
C VAL A 132 18.89 -3.45 10.26
N TYR A 133 18.45 -3.12 9.04
CA TYR A 133 19.22 -3.35 7.81
C TYR A 133 19.80 -2.10 7.17
N TYR A 134 19.19 -0.95 7.41
CA TYR A 134 19.64 0.33 6.92
C TYR A 134 19.13 1.45 7.83
N PRO A 135 19.94 2.50 8.03
CA PRO A 135 21.31 2.71 7.54
C PRO A 135 22.39 1.97 8.38
N ASN A 136 23.48 1.54 7.74
CA ASN A 136 24.50 0.65 8.34
C ASN A 136 25.65 1.36 9.06
N ASP A 137 25.84 2.65 8.83
CA ASP A 137 27.01 3.42 9.30
C ASP A 137 26.65 4.38 10.46
N ASN A 138 25.45 4.23 11.03
CA ASN A 138 24.92 5.14 12.04
C ASN A 138 25.36 4.74 13.45
N THR A 139 25.72 5.75 14.25
CA THR A 139 25.89 5.62 15.70
C THR A 139 24.57 5.33 16.39
N GLN A 140 24.60 4.77 17.60
CA GLN A 140 23.39 4.50 18.38
C GLN A 140 22.55 5.76 18.61
N ALA A 141 23.19 6.91 18.87
CA ALA A 141 22.49 8.18 19.05
C ALA A 141 21.75 8.64 17.78
N GLU A 142 22.36 8.44 16.60
CA GLU A 142 21.70 8.74 15.33
C GLU A 142 20.56 7.77 15.03
N LEU A 143 20.71 6.48 15.38
CA LEU A 143 19.63 5.50 15.27
C LEU A 143 18.47 5.85 16.21
N ASP A 144 18.76 6.25 17.45
CA ASP A 144 17.74 6.65 18.41
C ASP A 144 17.01 7.93 17.94
N SER A 145 17.73 8.89 17.37
CA SER A 145 17.13 10.07 16.72
C SER A 145 16.20 9.67 15.57
N LYS A 146 16.64 8.78 14.68
CA LYS A 146 15.82 8.29 13.56
C LYS A 146 14.60 7.51 14.03
N LYS A 147 14.70 6.74 15.12
CA LYS A 147 13.56 6.06 15.76
C LYS A 147 12.58 7.07 16.34
N ALA A 148 13.06 8.12 17.00
CA ALA A 148 12.19 9.20 17.47
C ALA A 148 11.46 9.90 16.32
N GLU A 149 12.18 10.25 15.23
CA GLU A 149 11.58 10.82 14.02
C GLU A 149 10.55 9.88 13.37
N LEU A 150 10.83 8.57 13.32
CA LEU A 150 9.90 7.58 12.76
C LEU A 150 8.63 7.45 13.60
N SER A 151 8.79 7.43 14.93
CA SER A 151 7.67 7.41 15.87
C SER A 151 6.80 8.66 15.71
N ASP A 152 7.41 9.85 15.63
CA ASP A 152 6.70 11.10 15.43
C ASP A 152 5.95 11.12 14.09
N LEU A 153 6.59 10.70 12.99
CA LEU A 153 5.97 10.61 11.67
C LEU A 153 4.72 9.71 11.66
N ILE A 154 4.84 8.50 12.20
CA ILE A 154 3.73 7.54 12.24
C ILE A 154 2.62 8.07 13.14
N THR A 155 2.97 8.62 14.31
CA THR A 155 2.01 9.14 15.28
C THR A 155 1.27 10.35 14.72
N GLU A 156 1.96 11.27 14.06
CA GLU A 156 1.34 12.42 13.39
C GLU A 156 0.28 11.96 12.38
N VAL A 157 0.64 11.03 11.49
CA VAL A 157 -0.29 10.52 10.46
C VAL A 157 -1.52 9.87 11.11
N LEU A 158 -1.33 9.01 12.11
CA LEU A 158 -2.43 8.32 12.78
C LEU A 158 -3.31 9.27 13.60
N ARG A 159 -2.75 10.30 14.24
CA ARG A 159 -3.54 11.30 14.98
C ARG A 159 -4.35 12.20 14.04
N ARG A 160 -3.78 12.56 12.88
CA ARG A 160 -4.50 13.32 11.84
C ARG A 160 -5.55 12.47 11.12
N LEU A 161 -5.35 11.16 11.01
CA LEU A 161 -6.27 10.21 10.36
C LEU A 161 -6.71 9.09 11.34
N PRO A 162 -7.44 9.42 12.43
CA PRO A 162 -7.67 8.50 13.54
C PRO A 162 -8.58 7.29 13.23
N TYR A 163 -9.17 7.27 12.03
CA TYR A 163 -9.98 6.15 11.55
C TYR A 163 -9.11 5.00 11.01
N LEU A 164 -7.87 5.26 10.61
CA LEU A 164 -6.94 4.23 10.17
C LEU A 164 -6.53 3.35 11.35
N CYS A 165 -6.35 2.05 11.12
CA CYS A 165 -5.79 1.11 12.09
C CYS A 165 -4.35 0.82 11.72
N TYR A 166 -3.45 0.90 12.69
CA TYR A 166 -2.06 0.48 12.48
C TYR A 166 -2.00 -1.04 12.25
N PHE A 167 -1.15 -1.48 11.32
CA PHE A 167 -0.81 -2.89 11.15
C PHE A 167 0.71 -3.08 11.35
N GLN A 168 1.08 -4.23 11.91
CA GLN A 168 2.49 -4.57 12.11
C GLN A 168 3.20 -4.71 10.75
N GLY A 169 4.27 -3.93 10.56
CA GLY A 169 4.98 -3.77 9.28
C GLY A 169 4.76 -2.43 8.59
N TYR A 170 3.79 -1.61 9.05
CA TYR A 170 3.60 -0.25 8.53
C TYR A 170 4.81 0.66 8.79
N HIS A 171 5.56 0.43 9.88
CA HIS A 171 6.79 1.15 10.19
C HIS A 171 7.88 0.93 9.13
N ASP A 172 7.98 -0.26 8.53
CA ASP A 172 8.95 -0.55 7.46
C ASP A 172 8.68 0.34 6.24
N ILE A 173 7.41 0.56 5.88
CA ILE A 173 7.03 1.49 4.80
C ILE A 173 7.42 2.93 5.20
N CYS A 174 7.03 3.37 6.39
CA CYS A 174 7.27 4.75 6.84
C CYS A 174 8.77 5.06 6.97
N GLN A 175 9.59 4.07 7.32
CA GLN A 175 11.04 4.18 7.38
C GLN A 175 11.63 4.56 6.02
N VAL A 176 11.13 3.99 4.91
CA VAL A 176 11.57 4.35 3.55
C VAL A 176 11.28 5.82 3.27
N PHE A 177 10.08 6.31 3.57
CA PHE A 177 9.72 7.72 3.38
C PHE A 177 10.56 8.66 4.25
N LEU A 178 10.85 8.28 5.50
CA LEU A 178 11.70 9.05 6.40
C LEU A 178 13.12 9.22 5.85
N LEU A 179 13.66 8.16 5.25
CA LEU A 179 15.03 8.16 4.74
C LEU A 179 15.17 8.80 3.35
N VAL A 180 14.13 8.75 2.52
CA VAL A 180 14.15 9.26 1.14
C VAL A 180 13.64 10.70 1.02
N LEU A 181 12.60 11.08 1.77
CA LEU A 181 11.99 12.40 1.64
C LEU A 181 12.52 13.40 2.69
N PRO A 182 12.67 14.69 2.33
CA PRO A 182 12.93 15.75 3.30
C PRO A 182 11.75 15.93 4.25
N THR A 183 12.03 16.34 5.49
CA THR A 183 11.06 16.43 6.60
C THR A 183 9.70 17.03 6.23
N PRO A 184 9.62 18.19 5.53
CA PRO A 184 8.33 18.83 5.23
C PRO A 184 7.39 17.99 4.35
N LEU A 185 7.92 17.01 3.62
CA LEU A 185 7.13 16.19 2.68
C LEU A 185 6.65 14.87 3.30
N ARG A 186 7.28 14.40 4.39
CA ARG A 186 7.12 13.04 4.93
C ARG A 186 5.69 12.76 5.35
N ALA A 187 5.15 13.57 6.26
CA ALA A 187 3.82 13.33 6.84
C ALA A 187 2.73 13.35 5.76
N ALA A 188 2.76 14.32 4.86
CA ALA A 188 1.76 14.45 3.79
C ALA A 188 1.81 13.30 2.79
N ALA A 189 3.02 12.88 2.38
CA ALA A 189 3.21 11.73 1.51
C ALA A 189 2.69 10.43 2.16
N VAL A 190 3.08 10.17 3.41
CA VAL A 190 2.67 8.97 4.15
C VAL A 190 1.17 8.96 4.42
N ALA A 191 0.56 10.09 4.79
CA ALA A 191 -0.88 10.20 5.01
C ALA A 191 -1.68 9.85 3.74
N ARG A 192 -1.25 10.34 2.58
CA ARG A 192 -1.90 10.03 1.30
C ARG A 192 -1.69 8.59 0.86
N LEU A 193 -0.47 8.06 1.01
CA LEU A 193 -0.22 6.64 0.79
C LEU A 193 -1.18 5.78 1.62
N SER A 194 -1.25 6.07 2.92
CA SER A 194 -2.05 5.35 3.91
C SER A 194 -3.53 5.39 3.60
N SER A 195 -4.05 6.56 3.24
CA SER A 195 -5.48 6.79 2.99
C SER A 195 -5.95 6.31 1.60
N LEU A 196 -5.08 6.37 0.59
CA LEU A 196 -5.49 6.22 -0.82
C LEU A 196 -4.87 5.01 -1.52
N ARG A 197 -3.73 4.51 -1.05
CA ARG A 197 -2.95 3.48 -1.76
C ARG A 197 -2.87 2.16 -1.00
N ILE A 198 -2.79 2.21 0.34
CA ILE A 198 -2.66 1.00 1.19
C ILE A 198 -3.78 0.88 2.24
N ARG A 199 -4.83 1.70 2.15
CA ARG A 199 -5.95 1.78 3.11
C ARG A 199 -6.57 0.44 3.48
N ASP A 200 -6.66 -0.49 2.53
CA ASP A 200 -7.20 -1.83 2.74
C ASP A 200 -6.47 -2.61 3.84
N PHE A 201 -5.19 -2.31 4.06
CA PHE A 201 -4.33 -2.91 5.09
C PHE A 201 -4.51 -2.25 6.45
N MET A 202 -5.07 -1.03 6.47
CA MET A 202 -5.32 -0.23 7.66
C MET A 202 -6.77 -0.35 8.16
N LEU A 203 -7.54 -1.30 7.64
CA LEU A 203 -8.84 -1.69 8.18
C LEU A 203 -8.67 -2.50 9.48
N PRO A 204 -9.71 -2.63 10.33
CA PRO A 204 -9.61 -3.33 11.62
C PRO A 204 -9.19 -4.80 11.55
N ASN A 205 -9.21 -5.41 10.37
CA ASN A 205 -8.70 -6.77 10.14
C ASN A 205 -8.13 -6.89 8.72
N LEU A 206 -7.25 -7.87 8.53
CA LEU A 206 -6.53 -8.10 7.27
C LEU A 206 -7.33 -8.93 6.23
N ARG A 207 -8.63 -9.18 6.41
CA ARG A 207 -9.44 -9.90 5.40
C ARG A 207 -9.36 -9.26 4.01
N PRO A 208 -9.39 -7.91 3.86
CA PRO A 208 -9.18 -7.26 2.57
C PRO A 208 -7.82 -7.56 1.98
N ALA A 209 -6.74 -7.46 2.76
CA ALA A 209 -5.38 -7.78 2.33
C ALA A 209 -5.29 -9.22 1.79
N VAL A 210 -5.83 -10.18 2.54
CA VAL A 210 -5.88 -11.60 2.12
C VAL A 210 -6.71 -11.79 0.85
N ALA A 211 -7.80 -11.03 0.66
CA ALA A 211 -8.58 -11.09 -0.57
C ALA A 211 -7.79 -10.59 -1.79
N GLN A 212 -6.91 -9.60 -1.62
CA GLN A 212 -6.04 -9.12 -2.70
C GLN A 212 -5.01 -10.19 -3.11
N LEU A 213 -4.45 -10.95 -2.16
CA LEU A 213 -3.47 -12.02 -2.45
C LEU A 213 -4.00 -13.11 -3.38
N ARG A 214 -5.33 -13.30 -3.44
CA ARG A 214 -5.96 -14.26 -4.37
C ARG A 214 -5.81 -13.89 -5.83
N LEU A 215 -5.34 -12.68 -6.15
CA LEU A 215 -4.96 -12.31 -7.52
C LEU A 215 -3.63 -12.95 -7.93
N ILE A 216 -2.73 -13.31 -6.99
CA ILE A 216 -1.42 -13.89 -7.32
C ILE A 216 -1.58 -15.24 -8.07
N PRO A 217 -2.39 -16.21 -7.60
CA PRO A 217 -2.63 -17.43 -8.37
C PRO A 217 -3.23 -17.18 -9.76
N ASP A 218 -4.11 -16.18 -9.91
CA ASP A 218 -4.68 -15.84 -11.22
C ASP A 218 -3.64 -15.25 -12.17
N ILE A 219 -2.75 -14.36 -11.69
CA ILE A 219 -1.63 -13.80 -12.46
C ILE A 219 -0.70 -14.92 -12.91
N LEU A 220 -0.29 -15.78 -11.96
CA LEU A 220 0.57 -16.92 -12.24
C LEU A 220 -0.10 -17.89 -13.21
N GLY A 221 -1.39 -18.19 -13.05
CA GLY A 221 -2.11 -19.11 -13.93
C GLY A 221 -2.26 -18.61 -15.36
N ALA A 222 -2.34 -17.28 -15.54
CA ALA A 222 -2.36 -16.66 -16.86
C ALA A 222 -0.98 -16.71 -17.56
N ALA A 223 0.11 -16.59 -16.81
CA ALA A 223 1.48 -16.56 -17.34
C ALA A 223 2.14 -17.95 -17.44
N ASP A 224 1.94 -18.82 -16.44
CA ASP A 224 2.52 -20.14 -16.30
C ASP A 224 1.59 -21.07 -15.50
N GLN A 225 0.79 -21.85 -16.23
CA GLN A 225 -0.20 -22.75 -15.63
C GLN A 225 0.44 -23.88 -14.80
N GLU A 226 1.64 -24.34 -15.17
CA GLU A 226 2.33 -25.42 -14.45
C GLU A 226 2.81 -24.92 -13.08
N LEU A 227 3.47 -23.76 -13.04
CA LEU A 227 3.90 -23.14 -11.80
C LEU A 227 2.71 -22.80 -10.90
N CYS A 228 1.63 -22.24 -11.47
CA CYS A 228 0.41 -21.96 -10.73
C CYS A 228 -0.19 -23.21 -10.09
N ALA A 229 -0.31 -24.32 -10.84
CA ALA A 229 -0.86 -25.57 -10.33
C ALA A 229 0.01 -26.15 -9.19
N HIS A 230 1.33 -25.96 -9.26
CA HIS A 230 2.26 -26.38 -8.21
C HIS A 230 2.11 -25.55 -6.93
N LEU A 231 2.03 -24.23 -7.05
CA LEU A 231 1.95 -23.31 -5.91
C LEU A 231 0.55 -23.23 -5.29
N SER A 232 -0.52 -23.50 -6.06
CA SER A 232 -1.91 -23.44 -5.58
C SER A 232 -2.28 -24.52 -4.56
N ARG A 233 -1.32 -25.38 -4.19
CA ARG A 233 -1.46 -26.36 -3.10
C ARG A 233 -1.51 -25.70 -1.71
N THR A 234 -1.04 -24.45 -1.61
CA THR A 234 -1.05 -23.66 -0.37
C THR A 234 -1.81 -22.35 -0.57
N GLU A 235 -2.40 -21.83 0.52
CA GLU A 235 -2.96 -20.48 0.50
C GLU A 235 -1.83 -19.45 0.33
N PRO A 236 -2.05 -18.34 -0.40
CA PRO A 236 -0.99 -17.40 -0.79
C PRO A 236 -0.48 -16.50 0.36
N TYR A 237 -0.59 -16.94 1.62
CA TYR A 237 -0.13 -16.19 2.80
C TYR A 237 1.38 -15.93 2.80
N PHE A 238 2.17 -16.74 2.07
CA PHE A 238 3.60 -16.52 1.88
C PHE A 238 3.92 -15.12 1.33
N ALA A 239 3.02 -14.53 0.53
CA ALA A 239 3.21 -13.23 -0.09
C ALA A 239 2.70 -12.07 0.77
N LEU A 240 2.03 -12.36 1.91
CA LEU A 240 1.37 -11.34 2.70
C LEU A 240 2.39 -10.33 3.23
N SER A 241 3.47 -10.77 3.88
CA SER A 241 4.46 -9.85 4.46
C SER A 241 5.07 -8.92 3.42
N ASP A 242 5.47 -9.48 2.27
CA ASP A 242 6.07 -8.72 1.18
C ASP A 242 5.12 -7.67 0.63
N THR A 243 3.93 -8.09 0.21
CA THR A 243 2.98 -7.19 -0.44
C THR A 243 2.38 -6.16 0.53
N LEU A 244 2.14 -6.57 1.79
CA LEU A 244 1.63 -5.71 2.87
C LEU A 244 2.60 -4.57 3.21
N THR A 245 3.90 -4.87 3.24
CA THR A 245 4.96 -3.89 3.56
C THR A 245 5.59 -3.26 2.32
N MET A 246 5.01 -3.46 1.13
CA MET A 246 5.59 -2.99 -0.13
C MET A 246 7.06 -3.44 -0.32
N PHE A 247 7.38 -4.66 0.12
CA PHE A 247 8.69 -5.29 0.15
C PHE A 247 9.71 -4.65 1.10
N ALA A 248 9.35 -3.61 1.85
CA ALA A 248 10.26 -2.88 2.72
C ALA A 248 10.78 -3.72 3.90
N HIS A 249 10.03 -4.76 4.29
CA HIS A 249 10.45 -5.69 5.33
C HIS A 249 11.63 -6.60 4.92
N ASN A 250 11.70 -6.96 3.64
CA ASN A 250 12.61 -7.99 3.15
C ASN A 250 13.75 -7.46 2.27
N VAL A 251 13.58 -6.31 1.61
CA VAL A 251 14.66 -5.66 0.84
C VAL A 251 15.57 -4.88 1.80
N GLN A 252 16.82 -5.33 1.90
CA GLN A 252 17.74 -4.89 2.96
C GLN A 252 18.62 -3.69 2.58
N ARG A 253 18.52 -3.17 1.35
CA ARG A 253 19.32 -2.02 0.89
C ARG A 253 18.41 -0.86 0.54
N LEU A 254 18.70 0.31 1.10
CA LEU A 254 17.90 1.52 0.91
C LEU A 254 17.75 1.89 -0.57
N GLY A 255 18.85 1.81 -1.35
CA GLY A 255 18.82 2.13 -2.78
C GLY A 255 17.85 1.24 -3.58
N ASP A 256 17.80 -0.05 -3.28
CA ASP A 256 16.92 -0.99 -3.97
C ASP A 256 15.46 -0.80 -3.59
N ILE A 257 15.17 -0.63 -2.29
CA ILE A 257 13.79 -0.43 -1.85
C ILE A 257 13.26 0.93 -2.34
N ALA A 258 14.08 1.98 -2.33
CA ALA A 258 13.71 3.28 -2.91
C ALA A 258 13.47 3.16 -4.41
N ARG A 259 14.32 2.43 -5.15
CA ARG A 259 14.13 2.12 -6.56
C ARG A 259 12.83 1.35 -6.82
N LEU A 260 12.50 0.37 -5.99
CA LEU A 260 11.25 -0.38 -6.11
C LEU A 260 10.05 0.53 -5.84
N PHE A 261 10.12 1.38 -4.81
CA PHE A 261 9.09 2.38 -4.49
C PHE A 261 8.83 3.35 -5.64
N ASP A 262 9.85 3.73 -6.43
CA ASP A 262 9.66 4.52 -7.65
C ASP A 262 8.56 3.91 -8.54
N ALA A 263 8.67 2.59 -8.81
CA ALA A 263 7.71 1.87 -9.65
C ALA A 263 6.40 1.58 -8.93
N LEU A 264 6.42 1.24 -7.63
CA LEU A 264 5.21 0.95 -6.87
C LEU A 264 4.31 2.19 -6.73
N LEU A 265 4.89 3.37 -6.53
CA LEU A 265 4.15 4.64 -6.44
C LEU A 265 3.64 5.12 -7.81
N ALA A 266 4.36 4.78 -8.88
CA ALA A 266 3.98 5.12 -10.24
C ALA A 266 2.99 4.13 -10.88
N ARG A 267 2.64 3.02 -10.24
CA ARG A 267 1.65 2.06 -10.76
C ARG A 267 0.46 1.96 -9.81
N GLU A 268 -0.57 1.25 -10.25
CA GLU A 268 -1.77 1.02 -9.44
C GLU A 268 -1.47 0.10 -8.24
N PRO A 269 -2.32 0.06 -7.18
CA PRO A 269 -1.99 -0.66 -5.95
C PRO A 269 -1.96 -2.18 -6.09
N ALA A 270 -2.42 -2.72 -7.22
CA ALA A 270 -2.28 -4.13 -7.54
C ALA A 270 -0.85 -4.47 -7.98
N PHE A 271 -0.03 -3.48 -8.37
CA PHE A 271 1.31 -3.70 -8.93
C PHE A 271 2.27 -4.48 -8.02
N PRO A 272 2.30 -4.32 -6.68
CA PRO A 272 3.07 -5.18 -5.79
C PRO A 272 2.79 -6.69 -5.98
N LEU A 273 1.56 -7.06 -6.34
CA LEU A 273 1.18 -8.46 -6.60
C LEU A 273 1.84 -8.97 -7.90
N TYR A 274 1.96 -8.12 -8.91
CA TYR A 274 2.67 -8.44 -10.16
C TYR A 274 4.18 -8.52 -9.95
N VAL A 275 4.74 -7.66 -9.10
CA VAL A 275 6.16 -7.75 -8.69
C VAL A 275 6.42 -9.09 -8.01
N PHE A 276 5.56 -9.47 -7.05
CA PHE A 276 5.67 -10.77 -6.39
C PHE A 276 5.57 -11.94 -7.39
N ALA A 277 4.55 -11.93 -8.25
CA ALA A 277 4.35 -12.97 -9.26
C ALA A 277 5.55 -13.06 -10.23
N GLN A 278 6.12 -11.93 -10.64
CA GLN A 278 7.31 -11.90 -11.50
C GLN A 278 8.53 -12.49 -10.78
N MET A 279 8.74 -12.21 -9.50
CA MET A 279 9.81 -12.84 -8.72
C MET A 279 9.66 -14.36 -8.67
N ALA A 280 8.42 -14.86 -8.46
CA ALA A 280 8.13 -16.29 -8.47
C ALA A 280 8.38 -16.92 -9.86
N LEU A 281 7.93 -16.27 -10.95
CA LEU A 281 8.15 -16.75 -12.31
C LEU A 281 9.62 -16.84 -12.68
N ARG A 282 10.46 -15.89 -12.22
CA ARG A 282 11.91 -15.95 -12.44
C ARG A 282 12.58 -17.12 -11.71
N ARG A 283 12.00 -17.56 -10.59
CA ARG A 283 12.45 -18.73 -9.83
C ARG A 283 11.68 -20.00 -10.16
N ARG A 284 10.98 -20.04 -11.29
CA ARG A 284 10.20 -21.20 -11.75
C ARG A 284 10.91 -22.53 -11.56
N THR A 285 12.13 -22.66 -12.09
CA THR A 285 12.89 -23.93 -12.06
C THR A 285 13.17 -24.40 -10.63
N ASP A 286 13.53 -23.47 -9.75
CA ASP A 286 13.81 -23.73 -8.34
C ASP A 286 12.53 -24.10 -7.57
N LEU A 287 11.45 -23.33 -7.78
CA LEU A 287 10.16 -23.60 -7.13
C LEU A 287 9.55 -24.94 -7.56
N LEU A 288 9.67 -25.32 -8.83
CA LEU A 288 9.19 -26.63 -9.32
C LEU A 288 10.04 -27.80 -8.82
N ALA A 289 11.28 -27.57 -8.36
CA ALA A 289 12.12 -28.62 -7.78
C ALA A 289 11.72 -29.02 -6.35
N HIS A 290 10.89 -28.21 -5.69
CA HIS A 290 10.43 -28.43 -4.32
C HIS A 290 9.00 -28.97 -4.31
N ASP A 291 8.79 -30.22 -3.89
CA ASP A 291 7.45 -30.83 -3.86
C ASP A 291 6.67 -30.62 -2.55
N GLU A 292 7.39 -30.37 -1.45
CA GLU A 292 6.79 -30.24 -0.12
C GLU A 292 6.20 -28.83 0.12
N PRO A 293 4.93 -28.71 0.56
CA PRO A 293 4.27 -27.43 0.82
C PRO A 293 5.04 -26.47 1.74
N ASP A 294 5.68 -27.00 2.78
CA ASP A 294 6.44 -26.20 3.75
C ASP A 294 7.74 -25.66 3.13
N MET A 295 8.41 -26.45 2.30
CA MET A 295 9.59 -26.01 1.54
C MET A 295 9.21 -24.93 0.51
N LEU A 296 8.08 -25.11 -0.18
CA LEU A 296 7.55 -24.10 -1.10
C LEU A 296 7.23 -22.80 -0.37
N HIS A 297 6.53 -22.88 0.76
CA HIS A 297 6.21 -21.71 1.57
C HIS A 297 7.49 -20.99 2.04
N PHE A 298 8.50 -21.75 2.48
CA PHE A 298 9.79 -21.19 2.88
C PHE A 298 10.50 -20.49 1.70
N ALA A 299 10.65 -21.16 0.55
CA ALA A 299 11.28 -20.58 -0.63
C ALA A 299 10.57 -19.30 -1.10
N LEU A 300 9.23 -19.31 -1.13
CA LEU A 300 8.41 -18.16 -1.49
C LEU A 300 8.52 -17.00 -0.50
N SER A 301 8.68 -17.28 0.80
CA SER A 301 8.89 -16.25 1.83
C SER A 301 10.25 -15.56 1.74
N LYS A 302 11.18 -16.13 0.96
CA LYS A 302 12.55 -15.65 0.78
C LYS A 302 12.82 -15.08 -0.61
N LEU A 303 11.81 -14.93 -1.46
CA LEU A 303 11.98 -14.42 -2.82
C LEU A 303 12.76 -13.09 -2.88
N PRO A 304 12.50 -12.08 -2.03
CA PRO A 304 13.22 -10.81 -2.11
C PRO A 304 14.61 -10.83 -1.44
N GLN A 305 14.91 -11.86 -0.65
CA GLN A 305 16.18 -11.99 0.10
C GLN A 305 17.23 -12.82 -0.65
N ASP A 306 16.83 -13.56 -1.69
CA ASP A 306 17.69 -14.50 -2.39
C ASP A 306 18.67 -13.77 -3.32
N GLN A 307 19.96 -14.02 -3.09
CA GLN A 307 21.09 -13.44 -3.82
C GLN A 307 21.14 -13.85 -5.31
N THR A 308 20.30 -14.78 -5.76
CA THR A 308 20.09 -15.07 -7.19
C THR A 308 19.21 -14.03 -7.89
N VAL A 309 18.39 -13.30 -7.13
CA VAL A 309 17.90 -11.96 -7.48
C VAL A 309 18.90 -10.96 -6.92
N ALA A 310 20.19 -11.10 -7.26
CA ALA A 310 21.16 -10.07 -6.94
C ALA A 310 20.65 -8.79 -7.60
N LEU A 311 20.20 -7.86 -6.77
CA LEU A 311 19.85 -6.49 -7.13
C LEU A 311 21.07 -5.76 -7.75
N ASP A 312 22.25 -6.40 -7.74
CA ASP A 312 23.53 -5.99 -8.33
C ASP A 312 23.81 -6.49 -9.76
N GLY A 313 22.88 -7.23 -10.37
CA GLY A 313 23.01 -7.69 -11.76
C GLY A 313 22.21 -6.87 -12.77
N PRO A 314 22.58 -6.85 -14.07
CA PRO A 314 21.77 -6.25 -15.14
C PRO A 314 20.36 -6.86 -15.25
N ASP A 315 20.17 -8.06 -14.69
CA ASP A 315 18.91 -8.80 -14.59
C ASP A 315 18.29 -8.75 -13.17
N GLY A 316 18.68 -7.81 -12.30
CA GLY A 316 18.26 -7.76 -10.89
C GLY A 316 16.85 -7.20 -10.69
N LEU A 317 16.76 -6.06 -10.00
CA LEU A 317 15.49 -5.38 -9.67
C LEU A 317 14.77 -4.84 -10.91
N ASP A 318 15.52 -4.22 -11.81
CA ASP A 318 14.96 -3.56 -12.98
C ASP A 318 14.25 -4.57 -13.91
N ALA A 319 14.82 -5.76 -14.08
CA ALA A 319 14.19 -6.84 -14.86
C ALA A 319 12.91 -7.38 -14.18
N VAL A 320 12.85 -7.38 -12.84
CA VAL A 320 11.63 -7.73 -12.10
C VAL A 320 10.57 -6.65 -12.29
N VAL A 321 10.92 -5.37 -12.13
CA VAL A 321 9.98 -4.25 -12.31
C VAL A 321 9.44 -4.21 -13.75
N GLU A 322 10.32 -4.35 -14.74
CA GLU A 322 9.94 -4.36 -16.15
C GLU A 322 9.09 -5.59 -16.51
N GLY A 323 9.47 -6.77 -16.02
CA GLY A 323 8.70 -8.00 -16.19
C GLY A 323 7.31 -7.92 -15.55
N ALA A 324 7.21 -7.36 -14.35
CA ALA A 324 5.94 -7.11 -13.67
C ALA A 324 5.07 -6.11 -14.44
N ALA A 325 5.67 -5.07 -15.03
CA ALA A 325 4.95 -4.12 -15.88
C ALA A 325 4.36 -4.80 -17.12
N ARG A 326 5.15 -5.64 -17.81
CA ARG A 326 4.67 -6.45 -18.94
C ARG A 326 3.55 -7.42 -18.53
N LEU A 327 3.68 -8.10 -17.38
CA LEU A 327 2.63 -8.99 -16.86
C LEU A 327 1.33 -8.23 -16.58
N ALA A 328 1.41 -7.04 -15.96
CA ALA A 328 0.24 -6.22 -15.68
C ALA A 328 -0.45 -5.72 -16.95
N GLU A 329 0.31 -5.42 -18.00
CA GLU A 329 -0.23 -5.01 -19.30
C GLU A 329 -0.88 -6.19 -20.05
N ALA A 330 -0.27 -7.37 -20.02
CA ALA A 330 -0.82 -8.57 -20.65
C ALA A 330 -2.05 -9.13 -19.91
N HIS A 331 -2.05 -9.02 -18.58
CA HIS A 331 -3.07 -9.61 -17.70
C HIS A 331 -3.53 -8.58 -16.66
N PRO A 332 -4.25 -7.53 -17.08
CA PRO A 332 -4.65 -6.44 -16.19
C PRO A 332 -5.63 -6.96 -15.12
N PRO A 333 -5.67 -6.39 -13.92
CA PRO A 333 -6.27 -7.06 -12.77
C PRO A 333 -7.78 -7.31 -12.92
N GLU A 334 -8.49 -6.50 -13.71
CA GLU A 334 -9.91 -6.70 -14.05
C GLU A 334 -10.20 -7.94 -14.88
N SER A 335 -9.19 -8.45 -15.59
CA SER A 335 -9.31 -9.68 -16.38
C SER A 335 -9.25 -10.93 -15.49
N LEU A 336 -8.72 -10.79 -14.28
CA LEU A 336 -8.50 -11.89 -13.33
C LEU A 336 -9.81 -12.27 -12.63
N ARG A 337 -9.96 -13.55 -12.27
CA ARG A 337 -11.21 -14.08 -11.70
C ARG A 337 -11.46 -13.56 -10.29
N ALA A 338 -10.42 -13.51 -9.46
CA ALA A 338 -10.45 -13.05 -8.09
C ALA A 338 -10.85 -11.57 -7.98
N TRP A 339 -10.69 -10.76 -9.03
CA TRP A 339 -11.08 -9.35 -9.07
C TRP A 339 -12.55 -9.08 -8.73
N ARG A 340 -13.43 -10.03 -9.08
CA ARG A 340 -14.87 -9.94 -8.80
C ARG A 340 -15.17 -9.95 -7.31
N HIS A 341 -14.28 -10.52 -6.51
CA HIS A 341 -14.40 -10.62 -5.06
C HIS A 341 -13.74 -9.44 -4.32
N VAL A 342 -12.99 -8.59 -5.02
CA VAL A 342 -12.42 -7.38 -4.46
C VAL A 342 -13.53 -6.35 -4.25
N SER A 343 -13.59 -5.74 -3.06
CA SER A 343 -14.56 -4.68 -2.73
C SER A 343 -14.54 -3.55 -3.75
N GLY A 344 -15.70 -2.98 -4.09
CA GLY A 344 -15.79 -1.76 -4.89
C GLY A 344 -15.08 -0.56 -4.26
N ALA A 345 -15.00 -0.54 -2.93
CA ALA A 345 -14.32 0.49 -2.13
C ALA A 345 -12.86 0.16 -1.82
N SER A 346 -12.30 -0.94 -2.34
CA SER A 346 -10.88 -1.28 -2.18
C SER A 346 -9.98 -0.30 -2.91
N VAL A 347 -8.78 -0.02 -2.36
CA VAL A 347 -7.73 0.75 -3.05
C VAL A 347 -7.39 0.17 -4.42
N LEU A 348 -7.51 -1.15 -4.58
CA LEU A 348 -7.30 -1.79 -5.87
C LEU A 348 -8.26 -1.24 -6.93
N LYS A 349 -9.48 -0.84 -6.58
CA LYS A 349 -10.47 -0.30 -7.52
C LYS A 349 -10.52 1.22 -7.52
N THR A 350 -10.43 1.84 -6.34
CA THR A 350 -10.58 3.30 -6.20
C THR A 350 -9.36 4.07 -6.70
N ALA A 351 -8.22 3.40 -6.84
CA ALA A 351 -6.95 4.05 -7.16
C ALA A 351 -6.26 3.49 -8.42
N ARG A 352 -6.97 2.80 -9.32
CA ARG A 352 -6.34 2.23 -10.53
C ARG A 352 -5.59 3.23 -11.39
N ASP A 353 -6.22 4.37 -11.64
CA ASP A 353 -5.55 5.45 -12.34
C ASP A 353 -4.76 6.32 -11.33
N VAL A 354 -3.45 6.40 -11.53
CA VAL A 354 -2.54 7.14 -10.64
C VAL A 354 -2.85 8.64 -10.65
N GLY A 355 -3.18 9.22 -11.80
CA GLY A 355 -3.53 10.63 -11.91
C GLY A 355 -4.86 10.99 -11.25
N VAL A 356 -5.86 10.12 -11.38
CA VAL A 356 -7.14 10.25 -10.66
C VAL A 356 -6.90 10.09 -9.17
N CYS A 357 -6.13 9.10 -8.73
CA CYS A 357 -5.78 8.89 -7.33
C CYS A 357 -5.05 10.10 -6.73
N ALA A 358 -4.09 10.68 -7.46
CA ALA A 358 -3.35 11.85 -7.01
C ALA A 358 -4.25 13.08 -6.78
N ARG A 359 -5.42 13.15 -7.43
CA ARG A 359 -6.42 14.22 -7.22
C ARG A 359 -7.46 13.90 -6.14
N GLN A 360 -7.50 12.67 -5.61
CA GLN A 360 -8.40 12.33 -4.51
C GLN A 360 -7.98 13.05 -3.23
N SER A 361 -8.95 13.42 -2.41
CA SER A 361 -8.73 14.01 -1.10
C SER A 361 -8.58 12.95 -0.01
N LEU A 362 -8.04 13.32 1.15
CA LEU A 362 -8.01 12.43 2.32
C LEU A 362 -9.43 12.04 2.79
N ASP A 363 -10.43 12.90 2.55
CA ASP A 363 -11.84 12.61 2.82
C ASP A 363 -12.43 11.55 1.87
N ASP A 364 -11.98 11.49 0.62
CA ASP A 364 -12.36 10.40 -0.28
C ASP A 364 -11.83 9.07 0.24
N GLY A 365 -10.59 9.03 0.72
CA GLY A 365 -10.03 7.87 1.40
C GLY A 365 -10.83 7.45 2.64
N ARG A 366 -11.27 8.40 3.48
CA ARG A 366 -12.18 8.16 4.61
C ARG A 366 -13.51 7.57 4.15
N ARG A 367 -14.12 8.11 3.10
CA ARG A 367 -15.40 7.61 2.57
C ARG A 367 -15.28 6.17 2.08
N PHE A 368 -14.21 5.84 1.36
CA PHE A 368 -13.97 4.47 0.91
C PHE A 368 -13.64 3.52 2.07
N PHE A 369 -12.90 3.99 3.08
CA PHE A 369 -12.67 3.24 4.32
C PHE A 369 -14.00 2.84 4.96
N ASP A 370 -14.88 3.81 5.20
CA ASP A 370 -16.16 3.59 5.86
C ASP A 370 -17.07 2.67 5.03
N ALA A 371 -17.02 2.78 3.70
CA ALA A 371 -17.76 1.90 2.79
C ALA A 371 -17.28 0.44 2.90
N GLN A 372 -15.97 0.20 2.82
CA GLN A 372 -15.41 -1.14 2.92
C GLN A 372 -15.58 -1.73 4.33
N LEU A 373 -15.50 -0.91 5.37
CA LEU A 373 -15.78 -1.33 6.75
C LEU A 373 -17.22 -1.80 6.91
N ARG A 374 -18.21 -1.11 6.32
CA ARG A 374 -19.61 -1.55 6.33
C ARG A 374 -19.80 -2.88 5.61
N GLU A 375 -19.11 -3.10 4.49
CA GLU A 375 -19.12 -4.39 3.78
C GLU A 375 -18.57 -5.52 4.64
N LEU A 376 -17.46 -5.28 5.36
CA LEU A 376 -16.89 -6.26 6.29
C LEU A 376 -17.85 -6.59 7.44
N GLN A 377 -18.41 -5.56 8.09
CA GLN A 377 -19.38 -5.74 9.18
C GLN A 377 -20.66 -6.45 8.70
N TRP A 378 -21.07 -6.23 7.45
CA TRP A 378 -22.17 -6.96 6.85
C TRP A 378 -21.82 -8.43 6.62
N ALA A 379 -20.63 -8.71 6.08
CA ALA A 379 -20.13 -10.07 5.88
C ALA A 379 -20.01 -10.83 7.21
N ASP A 380 -19.46 -10.20 8.26
CA ASP A 380 -19.36 -10.79 9.61
C ASP A 380 -20.73 -11.15 10.19
N ARG A 381 -21.73 -10.26 10.03
CA ARG A 381 -23.11 -10.54 10.44
C ARG A 381 -23.73 -11.71 9.67
N CYS A 382 -23.51 -11.77 8.35
CA CYS A 382 -23.98 -12.88 7.52
C CYS A 382 -23.33 -14.21 7.94
N ASP A 383 -22.02 -14.20 8.19
CA ASP A 383 -21.27 -15.38 8.62
C ASP A 383 -21.69 -15.85 10.01
N ALA A 384 -21.96 -14.91 10.93
CA ALA A 384 -22.52 -15.22 12.25
C ALA A 384 -23.90 -15.89 12.12
N LEU A 385 -24.82 -15.32 11.33
CA LEU A 385 -26.14 -15.92 11.08
C LEU A 385 -26.05 -17.31 10.46
N ARG A 386 -25.13 -17.54 9.52
CA ARG A 386 -24.87 -18.87 8.92
C ARG A 386 -24.36 -19.89 9.93
N LYS A 387 -23.51 -19.48 10.88
CA LYS A 387 -23.04 -20.35 11.97
C LYS A 387 -24.19 -20.74 12.91
N TYR A 388 -25.15 -19.85 13.14
CA TYR A 388 -26.38 -20.17 13.88
C TYR A 388 -27.35 -21.03 13.06
N ASP A 389 -27.36 -20.92 11.72
CA ASP A 389 -28.17 -21.73 10.80
C ASP A 389 -27.48 -23.07 10.42
N THR A 390 -26.90 -23.76 11.41
CA THR A 390 -26.35 -25.10 11.22
C THR A 390 -27.45 -26.16 11.25
N TRP A 391 -27.26 -27.24 10.49
CA TRP A 391 -28.16 -28.41 10.36
C TRP A 391 -28.85 -28.89 11.67
N PRO A 392 -28.20 -28.96 12.85
CA PRO A 392 -28.88 -29.32 14.10
C PRO A 392 -30.03 -28.38 14.49
N ASN A 393 -29.95 -27.08 14.21
CA ASN A 393 -31.01 -26.13 14.51
C ASN A 393 -32.19 -26.24 13.53
N ARG A 394 -31.91 -26.60 12.27
CA ARG A 394 -32.94 -26.91 11.27
C ARG A 394 -33.66 -28.21 11.59
N VAL A 395 -32.93 -29.25 12.02
CA VAL A 395 -33.52 -30.51 12.49
C VAL A 395 -34.35 -30.25 13.74
N ALA A 396 -33.83 -29.55 14.74
CA ALA A 396 -34.58 -29.21 15.96
C ALA A 396 -35.87 -28.42 15.65
N ALA A 397 -35.81 -27.43 14.76
CA ALA A 397 -36.99 -26.68 14.32
C ALA A 397 -38.00 -27.56 13.58
N LEU A 398 -37.54 -28.48 12.73
CA LEU A 398 -38.39 -29.46 12.05
C LEU A 398 -39.04 -30.43 13.04
N THR A 399 -38.29 -30.92 14.04
CA THR A 399 -38.81 -31.82 15.09
C THR A 399 -39.88 -31.15 15.94
N VAL A 400 -39.68 -29.87 16.28
CA VAL A 400 -40.69 -29.07 17.00
C VAL A 400 -41.93 -28.86 16.13
N LEU A 401 -41.78 -28.53 14.86
CA LEU A 401 -42.90 -28.38 13.93
C LEU A 401 -43.70 -29.67 13.75
N VAL A 402 -43.01 -30.81 13.59
CA VAL A 402 -43.66 -32.13 13.51
C VAL A 402 -44.36 -32.47 14.82
N GLY A 403 -43.74 -32.19 15.97
CA GLY A 403 -44.34 -32.39 17.28
C GLY A 403 -45.61 -31.55 17.50
N VAL A 404 -45.59 -30.27 17.09
CA VAL A 404 -46.76 -29.38 17.15
C VAL A 404 -47.85 -29.83 16.18
N ALA A 405 -47.51 -30.23 14.96
CA ALA A 405 -48.46 -30.75 13.99
C ALA A 405 -49.11 -32.06 14.48
N ALA A 406 -48.32 -32.98 15.06
CA ALA A 406 -48.82 -34.22 15.65
C ALA A 406 -49.75 -33.95 16.85
N ALA A 407 -49.41 -33.00 17.72
CA ALA A 407 -50.25 -32.60 18.85
C ALA A 407 -51.58 -31.97 18.38
N LEU A 408 -51.55 -31.12 17.35
CA LEU A 408 -52.75 -30.54 16.75
C LEU A 408 -53.61 -31.59 16.03
N TYR A 409 -52.99 -32.57 15.38
CA TYR A 409 -53.69 -33.70 14.75
C TYR A 409 -54.37 -34.59 15.80
N MET A 410 -53.67 -34.97 16.87
CA MET A 410 -54.26 -35.74 17.98
C MET A 410 -55.39 -34.98 18.68
N ARG A 411 -55.28 -33.65 18.80
CA ARG A 411 -56.33 -32.80 19.37
C ARG A 411 -57.56 -32.68 18.46
N ARG A 412 -57.42 -32.91 17.14
CA ARG A 412 -58.53 -33.03 16.19
C ARG A 412 -59.08 -34.46 16.06
N GLY A 413 -58.29 -35.48 16.39
CA GLY A 413 -58.66 -36.90 16.30
C GLY A 413 -59.40 -37.47 17.53
N GLY A 414 -59.50 -36.74 18.64
CA GLY A 414 -60.16 -37.19 19.88
C GLY A 414 -61.70 -37.32 19.83
N GLY A 415 -62.29 -37.42 18.64
CA GLY A 415 -63.74 -37.49 18.42
C GLY A 415 -64.18 -38.75 17.70
N PHE A 416 -63.69 -39.93 18.08
CA PHE A 416 -64.28 -41.22 17.66
C PHE A 416 -64.21 -42.22 18.82
N GLY A 417 -65.23 -42.16 19.68
CA GLY A 417 -65.37 -43.01 20.86
C GLY A 417 -66.78 -42.94 21.44
N ALA A 418 -67.79 -43.05 20.57
CA ALA A 418 -69.18 -43.23 20.98
C ALA A 418 -69.85 -44.23 20.03
N LEU A 419 -69.56 -45.51 20.20
CA LEU A 419 -70.43 -46.59 19.75
C LEU A 419 -70.11 -47.86 20.55
N LEU A 420 -70.88 -48.11 21.62
CA LEU A 420 -71.30 -49.43 22.13
C LEU A 420 -72.08 -49.23 23.45
N GLN A 421 -73.33 -48.82 23.32
CA GLN A 421 -74.40 -49.11 24.27
C GLN A 421 -75.75 -49.02 23.51
N HIS A 422 -76.05 -50.08 22.76
CA HIS A 422 -77.31 -50.84 22.77
C HIS A 422 -77.36 -51.83 21.61
#